data_AF-A0A2E3YEF7-F1
#
_entry.id   AF-A0A2E3YEF7-F1
#
_cell.length_a   1.000
_cell.length_b   1.000
_cell.length_c   1.000
_cell.angle_alpha   90.00
_cell.angle_beta   90.00
_cell.angle_gamma   90.00
#
_symmetry.space_group_name_H-M   'P 1'
#
loop_
_entity.id
_entity.type
_entity.pdbx_description
1 polymer ?
#
loop_
_entity_poly.entity_id
_entity_poly.type
_entity_poly.pdbx_seq_one_letter_code
_entity_poly.pdbx_strand_id
1 'polypeptide(L)'
;MLNAEYGAAPLDATDLGASVRFAYDPDESALLIAFEVEDDDVQISTRPDRSWDTEDGVEVYLDLAHNGETIRQFALRGDGTKRPASG
;
A
#
# COMPACT_ATOMS: atom_id res chain seq x y z
N MET A 1 -29.43 -0.01 9.22
CA MET A 1 -28.94 0.92 8.19
C MET A 1 -27.47 1.10 8.50
N LEU A 2 -26.60 0.40 7.77
CA LEU A 2 -25.15 0.47 7.98
C LEU A 2 -24.67 1.75 7.29
N ASN A 3 -24.17 2.71 8.07
CA ASN A 3 -23.51 3.88 7.52
C ASN A 3 -22.17 3.40 6.96
N ALA A 4 -21.89 3.68 5.69
CA ALA A 4 -20.57 3.45 5.13
C ALA A 4 -19.60 4.49 5.73
N GLU A 5 -18.56 4.04 6.43
CA GLU A 5 -17.60 4.88 7.16
C GLU A 5 -16.49 5.43 6.25
N TYR A 6 -16.84 5.94 5.08
CA TYR A 6 -15.86 6.54 4.17
C TYR A 6 -15.19 7.76 4.83
N GLY A 7 -13.91 7.62 5.17
CA GLY A 7 -13.08 8.69 5.71
C GLY A 7 -13.25 8.98 7.20
N ALA A 8 -13.91 8.08 7.95
CA ALA A 8 -13.85 8.12 9.41
C ALA A 8 -12.43 7.74 9.88
N ALA A 9 -11.94 8.39 10.94
CA ALA A 9 -10.68 7.98 11.55
C ALA A 9 -10.89 6.64 12.28
N PRO A 10 -9.89 5.74 12.27
CA PRO A 10 -9.98 4.47 12.97
C PRO A 10 -10.40 4.67 14.44
N LEU A 11 -11.41 3.93 14.89
CA LEU A 11 -11.96 4.02 16.24
C LEU A 11 -10.98 3.47 17.28
N ASP A 12 -10.25 2.41 16.93
CA ASP A 12 -9.15 1.85 17.73
C ASP A 12 -8.12 1.08 16.87
N ALA A 13 -7.14 0.43 17.50
CA ALA A 13 -6.08 -0.30 16.80
C ALA A 13 -6.57 -1.61 16.14
N THR A 14 -7.81 -2.02 16.39
CA THR A 14 -8.46 -3.16 15.74
C THR A 14 -9.08 -2.78 14.40
N ASP A 15 -9.30 -1.49 14.17
CA ASP A 15 -9.90 -0.91 12.96
C ASP A 15 -8.88 -0.87 11.81
N LEU A 16 -7.63 -0.43 12.08
CA LEU A 16 -6.52 -0.55 11.13
C LEU A 16 -5.16 -0.67 11.82
N GLY A 17 -4.38 -1.67 11.43
CA GLY A 17 -3.04 -1.94 11.92
C GLY A 17 -2.05 -2.25 10.80
N ALA A 18 -0.80 -1.81 10.92
CA ALA A 18 0.25 -2.16 9.98
C ALA A 18 1.61 -2.35 10.66
N SER A 19 2.35 -3.36 10.23
CA SER A 19 3.76 -3.53 10.54
C SER A 19 4.60 -3.64 9.29
N VAL A 20 5.82 -3.10 9.35
CA VAL A 20 6.75 -3.08 8.23
C VAL A 20 8.11 -3.60 8.66
N ARG A 21 8.72 -4.42 7.81
CA ARG A 21 10.07 -4.96 7.98
C ARG A 21 10.90 -4.63 6.75
N PHE A 22 12.14 -4.20 6.97
CA PHE A 22 13.08 -3.84 5.90
C PHE A 22 14.32 -4.72 5.99
N ALA A 23 14.83 -5.13 4.84
CA ALA A 23 16.11 -5.80 4.71
C ALA A 23 16.83 -5.32 3.44
N TYR A 24 18.14 -5.43 3.40
CA TYR A 24 18.94 -5.13 2.22
C TYR A 24 19.77 -6.35 1.86
N ASP A 25 19.65 -6.79 0.61
CA ASP A 25 20.49 -7.83 0.02
C ASP A 25 21.66 -7.16 -0.73
N PRO A 26 22.91 -7.29 -0.24
CA PRO A 26 24.06 -6.68 -0.89
C PRO A 26 24.47 -7.39 -2.20
N ASP A 27 24.15 -8.68 -2.35
CA ASP A 27 24.53 -9.45 -3.54
C ASP A 27 23.61 -9.09 -4.72
N GLU A 28 22.32 -8.89 -4.44
CA GLU A 28 21.34 -8.46 -5.45
C GLU A 28 21.19 -6.93 -5.56
N SER A 29 21.82 -6.16 -4.66
CA SER A 29 21.60 -4.72 -4.51
C SER A 29 20.12 -4.35 -4.37
N ALA A 30 19.39 -5.13 -3.57
CA ALA A 30 17.94 -5.07 -3.46
C ALA A 30 17.48 -4.62 -2.07
N LEU A 31 16.59 -3.62 -2.03
CA LEU A 31 15.82 -3.28 -0.83
C LEU A 31 14.58 -4.18 -0.78
N LEU A 32 14.52 -5.04 0.23
CA LEU A 32 13.41 -5.93 0.52
C LEU A 32 12.50 -5.25 1.54
N ILE A 33 11.21 -5.18 1.23
CA ILE A 33 10.20 -4.55 2.09
C ILE A 33 9.04 -5.53 2.26
N ALA A 34 8.72 -5.86 3.51
CA ALA A 34 7.59 -6.70 3.86
C ALA A 34 6.58 -5.89 4.67
N PHE A 35 5.31 -5.95 4.25
CA PHE A 35 4.17 -5.33 4.91
C PHE A 35 3.24 -6.42 5.46
N GLU A 36 2.72 -6.17 6.64
CA GLU A 36 1.64 -6.93 7.27
C GLU A 36 0.60 -5.91 7.68
N VAL A 37 -0.58 -5.98 7.07
CA VAL A 37 -1.68 -5.03 7.28
C VAL A 37 -2.89 -5.82 7.75
N GLU A 38 -3.49 -5.36 8.84
CA GLU A 38 -4.73 -5.87 9.40
C GLU A 38 -5.77 -4.75 9.29
N ASP A 39 -6.90 -5.06 8.67
CA ASP A 39 -8.03 -4.15 8.46
C ASP A 39 -9.29 -5.00 8.69
N ASP A 40 -10.27 -4.46 9.41
CA ASP A 40 -11.50 -5.19 9.72
C ASP A 40 -12.51 -5.19 8.55
N ASP A 41 -12.32 -4.32 7.54
CA ASP A 41 -13.14 -4.24 6.33
C ASP A 41 -12.33 -4.02 5.05
N VAL A 42 -11.61 -5.07 4.63
CA VAL A 42 -10.78 -5.06 3.41
C VAL A 42 -11.58 -4.70 2.15
N GLN A 43 -11.26 -3.56 1.53
CA GLN A 43 -11.81 -3.04 0.29
C GLN A 43 -10.93 -3.36 -0.92
N ILE A 44 -11.39 -4.25 -1.80
CA ILE A 44 -10.73 -4.54 -3.08
C ILE A 44 -11.64 -4.16 -4.25
N SER A 45 -11.19 -3.22 -5.08
CA SER A 45 -11.95 -2.77 -6.25
C SER A 45 -11.63 -3.59 -7.49
N THR A 46 -12.67 -4.13 -8.11
CA THR A 46 -12.58 -4.78 -9.44
C THR A 46 -12.80 -3.79 -10.59
N ARG A 47 -13.06 -2.51 -10.28
CA ARG A 47 -13.36 -1.51 -11.30
C ARG A 47 -12.12 -1.16 -12.14
N PRO A 48 -12.29 -0.84 -13.43
CA PRO A 48 -11.17 -0.51 -14.30
C PRO A 48 -10.47 0.79 -13.86
N ASP A 49 -11.24 1.77 -13.38
CA ASP A 49 -10.83 3.11 -12.95
C ASP A 49 -10.37 3.19 -11.49
N ARG A 50 -10.03 2.06 -10.88
CA ARG A 50 -9.53 2.02 -9.50
C ARG A 50 -8.30 2.92 -9.29
N SER A 51 -8.31 3.62 -8.17
CA SER A 51 -7.29 4.55 -7.69
C SER A 51 -7.10 4.41 -6.18
N TRP A 52 -6.19 5.20 -5.62
CA TRP A 52 -5.78 5.15 -4.22
C TRP A 52 -6.92 5.27 -3.20
N ASP A 53 -8.01 5.92 -3.60
CA ASP A 53 -9.20 6.23 -2.81
C ASP A 53 -10.35 5.23 -3.03
N THR A 54 -10.12 4.17 -3.81
CA THR A 54 -11.18 3.21 -4.19
C THR A 54 -10.94 1.79 -3.70
N GLU A 55 -9.76 1.49 -3.17
CA GLU A 55 -9.36 0.19 -2.67
C GLU A 55 -8.19 0.33 -1.70
N ASP A 56 -8.04 -0.66 -0.84
CA ASP A 56 -6.92 -0.73 0.08
C ASP A 56 -5.62 -0.97 -0.68
N GLY A 57 -4.54 -0.50 -0.06
CA GLY A 57 -3.21 -0.77 -0.54
C GLY A 57 -2.11 -0.10 0.24
N VAL A 58 -0.90 -0.45 -0.13
CA VAL A 58 0.32 0.08 0.46
C VAL A 58 1.09 0.85 -0.59
N GLU A 59 1.56 2.03 -0.22
CA GLU A 59 2.43 2.84 -1.06
C GLU A 59 3.81 3.02 -0.41
N VAL A 60 4.86 2.83 -1.20
CA VAL A 60 6.24 3.05 -0.81
C VAL A 60 6.79 4.21 -1.61
N TYR A 61 7.30 5.21 -0.90
CA TYR A 61 8.02 6.34 -1.47
C TYR A 61 9.49 6.23 -1.09
N LEU A 62 10.36 6.13 -2.09
CA LEU A 62 11.79 5.99 -1.90
C LEU A 62 12.53 7.15 -2.56
N ASP A 63 13.13 8.00 -1.74
CA ASP A 63 14.12 8.98 -2.20
C ASP A 63 15.50 8.32 -2.26
N LEU A 64 15.96 8.06 -3.48
CA LEU A 64 17.25 7.42 -3.72
C LEU A 64 18.44 8.37 -3.56
N ALA A 65 18.21 9.67 -3.68
CA ALA A 65 19.26 10.70 -3.64
C ALA A 65 19.32 11.43 -2.30
N HIS A 66 18.33 11.21 -1.42
CA HIS A 66 18.16 11.90 -0.14
C HIS A 66 18.15 13.44 -0.28
N ASN A 67 17.62 13.93 -1.40
CA ASN A 67 17.55 15.35 -1.73
C ASN A 67 16.11 15.85 -1.92
N GLY A 68 15.12 14.97 -1.83
CA GLY A 68 13.70 15.26 -2.02
C GLY A 68 13.26 15.42 -3.48
N GLU A 69 14.16 15.23 -4.46
CA GLU A 69 13.86 15.52 -5.87
C GLU A 69 13.61 14.26 -6.70
N THR A 70 14.29 13.14 -6.39
CA THR A 70 14.14 11.88 -7.13
C THR A 70 13.43 10.83 -6.28
N ILE A 71 12.10 10.89 -6.28
CA ILE A 71 11.25 9.95 -5.55
C ILE A 71 10.74 8.87 -6.49
N ARG A 72 10.95 7.60 -6.13
CA ARG A 72 10.27 6.46 -6.75
C ARG A 72 9.08 6.05 -5.90
N GLN A 73 7.92 5.87 -6.53
CA GLN A 73 6.72 5.37 -5.89
C GLN A 73 6.44 3.94 -6.33
N PHE A 74 6.13 3.08 -5.37
CA PHE A 74 5.61 1.74 -5.61
C PHE A 74 4.25 1.63 -4.94
N ALA A 75 3.21 1.29 -5.69
CA ALA A 75 1.88 1.06 -5.16
C ALA A 75 1.51 -0.41 -5.33
N LEU A 76 1.13 -1.05 -4.21
CA LEU A 76 0.49 -2.35 -4.16
C LEU A 76 -0.97 -2.13 -3.79
N ARG A 77 -1.89 -2.61 -4.62
CA ARG A 77 -3.33 -2.39 -4.49
C ARG A 77 -4.08 -3.70 -4.64
N GLY A 78 -5.22 -3.83 -3.96
CA GLY A 78 -6.10 -4.97 -4.12
C GLY A 78 -5.47 -6.28 -3.62
N ASP A 79 -5.57 -7.35 -4.41
CA ASP A 79 -5.08 -8.70 -4.05
C ASP A 79 -3.54 -8.86 -4.00
N GLY A 80 -2.80 -7.76 -4.06
CA GLY A 80 -1.34 -7.76 -4.05
C GLY A 80 -0.71 -8.27 -5.35
N THR A 81 -1.49 -8.60 -6.38
CA THR A 81 -0.95 -8.93 -7.69
C THR A 81 -0.60 -7.65 -8.44
N LYS A 82 0.64 -7.59 -8.95
CA LYS A 82 1.06 -6.49 -9.84
C LYS A 82 0.12 -6.50 -11.05
N ARG A 83 -0.67 -5.43 -11.21
CA ARG A 83 -1.47 -5.23 -12.44
C ARG A 83 -0.51 -5.36 -13.63
N PRO A 84 -0.75 -6.26 -14.60
CA PRO A 84 0.13 -6.35 -15.76
C PRO A 84 0.14 -4.99 -16.45
N ALA A 85 1.33 -4.51 -16.79
CA ALA A 85 1.46 -3.26 -17.52
C ALA A 85 0.60 -3.36 -18.79
N SER A 86 -0.40 -2.50 -18.93
CA SER A 86 -1.11 -2.34 -20.18
C SER A 86 -0.10 -1.86 -21.22
N GLY A 87 0.21 -2.72 -22.18
CA GLY A 87 1.00 -2.38 -23.37
C GLY A 87 0.25 -1.45 -24.32
#